data_AF-A0A958FKJ4-F1
#
_entry.id   AF-A0A958FKJ4-F1
#
_cell.length_a   1.000
_cell.length_b   1.000
_cell.length_c   1.000
_cell.angle_alpha   90.00
_cell.angle_beta   90.00
_cell.angle_gamma   90.00
#
_symmetry.space_group_name_H-M   'P 1'
#
loop_
_entity.id
_entity.type
_entity.pdbx_description
1 polymer ?
#
loop_
_entity_poly.entity_id
_entity_poly.type
_entity_poly.pdbx_seq_one_letter_code
_entity_poly.pdbx_strand_id
1 'polypeptide(L)'
;MYKYGFLFAVCCFLNIAIAQTSSLNILWDPNSEPDIDKYKLQRAVNSTTSFSDFTEVSHPQTSASDNSVTPGNLYAYRIAAINDAGMISTYSSPVLIGIPGIQLTISTISTGSDTSIALASFLNDPDHDLSDLQLSFSQETNLSVTQQGDDLVITPVPLNYQGPASFNIRAED
;
A
#
# COMPACT_ATOMS: atom_id res chain seq x y z
N MET A 1 24.54 -46.43 4.12
CA MET A 1 23.16 -46.46 4.66
C MET A 1 23.13 -45.50 5.85
N TYR A 2 22.46 -44.36 5.64
CA TYR A 2 22.12 -43.23 6.53
C TYR A 2 23.21 -42.62 7.42
N LYS A 3 23.38 -41.29 7.33
CA LYS A 3 23.10 -40.39 8.46
C LYS A 3 23.03 -38.92 7.99
N TYR A 4 21.78 -38.46 7.85
CA TYR A 4 21.26 -37.12 8.12
C TYR A 4 22.11 -35.92 7.66
N GLY A 5 21.84 -35.44 6.44
CA GLY A 5 22.04 -34.03 6.14
C GLY A 5 21.12 -33.22 7.04
N PHE A 6 21.72 -32.51 8.00
CA PHE A 6 21.02 -31.65 8.94
C PHE A 6 20.27 -30.56 8.15
N LEU A 7 18.95 -30.69 8.08
CA LEU A 7 18.05 -29.59 7.79
C LEU A 7 18.09 -28.68 9.02
N PHE A 8 19.03 -27.72 9.07
CA PHE A 8 18.99 -26.66 10.08
C PHE A 8 17.90 -25.67 9.68
N ALA A 9 16.65 -26.03 9.96
CA ALA A 9 15.58 -25.06 10.11
C ALA A 9 15.60 -24.60 11.57
N VAL A 10 16.16 -23.42 11.85
CA VAL A 10 16.05 -22.80 13.17
C VAL A 10 15.64 -21.33 13.04
N CYS A 11 14.48 -21.09 13.65
CA CYS A 11 13.85 -19.86 14.11
C CYS A 11 14.64 -18.56 13.89
N CYS A 12 14.27 -17.83 12.84
CA CYS A 12 14.59 -16.42 12.69
C CYS A 12 13.40 -15.62 13.24
N PHE A 13 13.63 -14.76 14.23
CA PHE A 13 12.65 -13.72 14.52
C PHE A 13 12.94 -12.57 13.55
N LEU A 14 12.22 -12.56 12.43
CA LEU A 14 12.24 -11.48 11.46
C LEU A 14 11.24 -10.40 11.89
N ASN A 15 11.72 -9.18 12.12
CA ASN A 15 10.85 -8.01 12.20
C ASN A 15 10.81 -7.36 10.81
N ILE A 16 9.63 -7.36 10.19
CA ILE A 16 9.35 -6.62 8.96
C ILE A 16 8.52 -5.40 9.35
N ALA A 17 8.98 -4.19 9.03
CA ALA A 17 8.06 -3.06 8.97
C ALA A 17 7.60 -2.88 7.52
N ILE A 18 6.28 -2.85 7.35
CA ILE A 18 5.61 -2.57 6.08
C ILE A 18 5.34 -1.07 6.02
N ALA A 19 5.85 -0.39 5.00
CA ALA A 19 5.54 1.02 4.78
C ALA A 19 4.55 1.16 3.62
N GLN A 20 3.34 1.60 3.95
CA GLN A 20 2.27 2.02 3.05
C GLN A 20 1.54 3.21 3.68
N THR A 21 0.88 4.02 2.86
CA THR A 21 0.16 5.18 3.40
C THR A 21 -1.13 4.77 4.09
N SER A 22 -1.42 5.41 5.21
CA SER A 22 -2.72 5.35 5.90
C SER A 22 -3.55 6.62 5.67
N SER A 23 -3.05 7.52 4.82
CA SER A 23 -3.75 8.75 4.47
C SER A 23 -3.69 9.09 2.98
N LEU A 24 -4.78 9.67 2.50
CA LEU A 24 -4.87 10.31 1.19
C LEU A 24 -5.26 11.77 1.36
N ASN A 25 -4.70 12.62 0.49
CA ASN A 25 -5.14 14.00 0.32
C ASN A 25 -5.91 14.10 -1.00
N ILE A 26 -7.20 14.39 -0.90
CA ILE A 26 -8.12 14.50 -2.03
C ILE A 26 -8.25 15.97 -2.36
N LEU A 27 -7.95 16.34 -3.59
CA LEU A 27 -7.98 17.70 -4.10
C LEU A 27 -8.95 17.77 -5.27
N TRP A 28 -9.65 18.90 -5.41
CA TRP A 28 -10.48 19.19 -6.57
C TRP A 28 -10.37 20.65 -6.99
N ASP A 29 -10.81 20.94 -8.21
CA ASP A 29 -10.91 22.32 -8.69
C ASP A 29 -12.17 23.00 -8.13
N PRO A 30 -12.11 24.29 -7.76
CA PRO A 30 -13.27 25.01 -7.28
C PRO A 30 -14.31 25.20 -8.39
N ASN A 31 -15.58 25.08 -8.01
CA ASN A 31 -16.70 25.53 -8.84
C ASN A 31 -16.71 27.06 -9.01
N SER A 32 -17.25 27.54 -10.14
CA SER A 32 -17.29 28.97 -10.48
C SER A 32 -18.60 29.65 -10.07
N GLU A 33 -19.61 28.85 -9.75
CA GLU A 33 -20.93 29.30 -9.34
C GLU A 33 -20.85 30.04 -7.99
N PRO A 34 -21.53 31.18 -7.84
CA PRO A 34 -21.41 32.01 -6.65
C PRO A 34 -22.22 31.50 -5.45
N ASP A 35 -23.13 30.56 -5.64
CA ASP A 35 -24.09 30.06 -4.65
C ASP A 35 -23.67 28.73 -4.01
N ILE A 36 -22.40 28.30 -4.17
CA ILE A 36 -21.92 27.05 -3.57
C ILE A 36 -21.70 27.22 -2.06
N ASP A 37 -22.44 26.43 -1.28
CA ASP A 37 -22.30 26.34 0.18
C ASP A 37 -21.18 25.35 0.55
N LYS A 38 -21.21 24.15 -0.04
CA LYS A 38 -20.27 23.07 0.29
C LYS A 38 -20.15 22.03 -0.81
N TYR A 39 -19.20 21.12 -0.62
CA TYR A 39 -19.03 19.92 -1.41
C TYR A 39 -19.36 18.68 -0.60
N LYS A 40 -20.01 17.70 -1.23
CA LYS A 40 -20.26 16.38 -0.67
C LYS A 40 -19.42 15.35 -1.39
N LEU A 41 -18.58 14.65 -0.63
CA LEU A 41 -17.73 13.57 -1.12
C LEU A 41 -18.37 12.23 -0.73
N GLN A 42 -18.36 11.33 -1.69
CA GLN A 42 -18.66 9.93 -1.47
C GLN A 42 -17.45 9.07 -1.78
N ARG A 43 -17.36 7.94 -1.07
CA ARG A 43 -16.27 6.97 -1.19
C ARG A 43 -16.83 5.58 -1.40
N ALA A 44 -16.17 4.78 -2.23
CA ALA A 44 -16.34 3.34 -2.32
C ALA A 44 -15.02 2.66 -1.96
N VAL A 45 -15.10 1.48 -1.34
CA VAL A 45 -13.94 0.68 -0.93
C VAL A 45 -14.05 -0.68 -1.60
N ASN A 46 -12.98 -1.12 -2.28
CA ASN A 46 -12.93 -2.34 -3.09
C ASN A 46 -14.12 -2.46 -4.06
N SER A 47 -14.56 -1.31 -4.58
CA SER A 47 -15.67 -1.17 -5.52
C SER A 47 -15.54 0.15 -6.27
N THR A 48 -16.03 0.17 -7.49
CA THR A 48 -16.10 1.38 -8.33
C THR A 48 -17.52 1.96 -8.41
N THR A 49 -18.50 1.33 -7.74
CA THR A 49 -19.93 1.66 -7.87
C THR A 49 -20.68 1.75 -6.53
N SER A 50 -20.23 1.05 -5.50
CA SER A 50 -20.87 1.02 -4.17
C SER A 50 -20.42 2.21 -3.29
N PHE A 51 -20.88 3.41 -3.65
CA PHE A 51 -20.56 4.64 -2.93
C PHE A 51 -21.39 4.85 -1.66
N SER A 52 -20.73 5.29 -0.59
CA SER A 52 -21.34 5.81 0.63
C SER A 52 -20.87 7.24 0.91
N ASP A 53 -21.66 7.99 1.68
CA ASP A 53 -21.24 9.31 2.16
C ASP A 53 -19.93 9.19 2.95
N PHE A 54 -18.98 10.08 2.62
CA PHE A 54 -17.67 10.12 3.25
C PHE A 54 -17.53 11.37 4.11
N THR A 55 -17.65 12.55 3.50
CA THR A 55 -17.56 13.83 4.22
C THR A 55 -18.25 14.95 3.44
N GLU A 56 -18.52 16.05 4.13
CA GLU A 56 -18.90 17.34 3.54
C GLU A 56 -17.83 18.39 3.87
N VAL A 57 -17.52 19.25 2.90
CA VAL A 57 -16.45 20.26 3.00
C VAL A 57 -17.02 21.61 2.60
N SER A 58 -17.04 22.56 3.53
CA SER A 58 -17.56 23.92 3.27
C SER A 58 -16.74 24.66 2.22
N HIS A 59 -17.42 25.35 1.32
CA HIS A 59 -16.79 26.29 0.39
C HIS A 59 -16.08 27.41 1.20
N PRO A 60 -14.93 27.94 0.76
CA PRO A 60 -14.22 27.68 -0.50
C PRO A 60 -13.18 26.56 -0.43
N GLN A 61 -13.17 25.72 0.61
CA GLN A 61 -12.18 24.66 0.72
C GLN A 61 -12.37 23.63 -0.40
N THR A 62 -11.26 23.26 -1.05
CA THR A 62 -11.24 22.31 -2.16
C THR A 62 -10.37 21.07 -1.89
N SER A 63 -10.29 20.70 -0.61
CA SER A 63 -9.50 19.56 -0.16
C SER A 63 -10.18 18.80 0.98
N ALA A 64 -9.88 17.50 1.05
CA ALA A 64 -10.28 16.62 2.14
C ALA A 64 -9.16 15.60 2.41
N SER A 65 -9.00 15.19 3.67
CA SER A 65 -8.06 14.15 4.04
C SER A 65 -8.82 12.88 4.45
N ASP A 66 -8.46 11.75 3.84
CA ASP A 66 -8.93 10.44 4.26
C ASP A 66 -7.82 9.72 5.02
N ASN A 67 -7.92 9.70 6.35
CA ASN A 67 -6.96 9.04 7.25
C ASN A 67 -7.41 7.63 7.67
N SER A 68 -8.33 7.04 6.92
CA SER A 68 -8.90 5.72 7.17
C SER A 68 -8.65 4.74 6.04
N VAL A 69 -7.75 5.10 5.11
CA VAL A 69 -7.32 4.19 4.05
C VAL A 69 -6.41 3.12 4.64
N THR A 70 -6.55 1.92 4.09
CA THR A 70 -5.74 0.78 4.48
C THR A 70 -5.06 0.21 3.25
N PRO A 71 -3.80 -0.21 3.39
CA PRO A 71 -3.07 -0.79 2.26
C PRO A 71 -3.72 -2.05 1.70
N GLY A 72 -3.52 -2.30 0.41
CA GLY A 72 -4.10 -3.41 -0.34
C GLY A 72 -5.55 -3.20 -0.79
N ASN A 73 -6.15 -2.04 -0.52
CA ASN A 73 -7.51 -1.72 -0.94
C ASN A 73 -7.53 -0.73 -2.10
N LEU A 74 -8.53 -0.89 -2.96
CA LEU A 74 -8.91 0.10 -3.97
C LEU A 74 -9.91 1.08 -3.35
N TYR A 75 -9.69 2.37 -3.57
CA TYR A 75 -10.64 3.41 -3.20
C TYR A 75 -11.14 4.13 -4.45
N ALA A 76 -12.42 4.47 -4.47
CA ALA A 76 -12.98 5.37 -5.47
C ALA A 76 -13.66 6.56 -4.78
N TYR A 77 -13.39 7.77 -5.24
CA TYR A 77 -14.00 9.00 -4.72
C TYR A 77 -14.76 9.72 -5.81
N ARG A 78 -15.90 10.30 -5.45
CA ARG A 78 -16.66 11.22 -6.31
C ARG A 78 -17.21 12.37 -5.49
N ILE A 79 -17.44 13.50 -6.15
CA ILE A 79 -17.83 14.74 -5.50
C ILE A 79 -19.07 15.35 -6.17
N ALA A 80 -19.93 15.97 -5.38
CA ALA A 80 -21.03 16.80 -5.84
C ALA A 80 -20.99 18.15 -5.10
N ALA A 81 -21.45 19.21 -5.75
CA ALA A 81 -21.63 20.52 -5.13
C ALA A 81 -23.02 20.63 -4.51
N ILE A 82 -23.12 21.38 -3.42
CA ILE A 82 -24.37 21.74 -2.74
C ILE A 82 -24.43 23.26 -2.67
N ASN A 83 -25.53 23.84 -3.13
CA ASN A 83 -25.74 25.28 -3.08
C ASN A 83 -26.42 25.75 -1.78
N ASP A 84 -26.50 27.07 -1.56
CA ASP A 84 -27.11 27.69 -0.37
C ASP A 84 -28.59 27.31 -0.15
N ALA A 85 -29.28 26.84 -1.20
CA ALA A 85 -30.65 26.33 -1.12
C ALA A 85 -30.73 24.83 -0.76
N GLY A 86 -29.58 24.17 -0.57
CA GLY A 86 -29.47 22.73 -0.28
C GLY A 86 -29.66 21.81 -1.48
N MET A 87 -29.62 22.34 -2.71
CA MET A 87 -29.71 21.54 -3.93
C MET A 87 -28.36 20.88 -4.24
N ILE A 88 -28.39 19.60 -4.57
CA ILE A 88 -27.19 18.80 -4.88
C ILE A 88 -27.05 18.64 -6.40
N SER A 89 -25.85 18.85 -6.92
CA SER A 89 -25.51 18.58 -8.32
C SER A 89 -25.49 17.07 -8.63
N THR A 90 -25.32 16.72 -9.91
CA THR A 90 -24.83 15.37 -10.25
C THR A 90 -23.42 15.18 -9.69
N TYR A 91 -23.09 13.95 -9.28
CA TYR A 91 -21.73 13.60 -8.90
C TYR A 91 -20.79 13.59 -10.12
N SER A 92 -19.51 13.90 -9.88
CA SER A 92 -18.43 13.73 -10.85
C SER A 92 -18.27 12.26 -11.27
N SER A 93 -17.51 12.05 -12.35
CA SER A 93 -16.89 10.74 -12.58
C SER A 93 -15.98 10.38 -11.39
N PRO A 94 -15.93 9.10 -10.99
CA PRO A 94 -15.10 8.70 -9.88
C PRO A 94 -13.61 8.69 -10.25
N VAL A 95 -12.77 9.08 -9.30
CA VAL A 95 -11.31 8.90 -9.36
C VAL A 95 -10.95 7.69 -8.51
N LEU A 96 -10.14 6.80 -9.06
CA LEU A 96 -9.70 5.56 -8.42
C LEU A 96 -8.27 5.74 -7.90
N ILE A 97 -7.96 5.08 -6.80
CA ILE A 97 -6.62 4.98 -6.25
C ILE A 97 -6.47 3.67 -5.47
N GLY A 98 -5.51 2.87 -5.89
CA GLY A 98 -5.01 1.72 -5.16
C GLY A 98 -4.05 2.20 -4.08
N ILE A 99 -4.04 1.50 -2.94
CA ILE A 99 -2.92 1.60 -2.02
C ILE A 99 -2.20 0.26 -2.14
N PRO A 100 -0.92 0.21 -2.59
CA PRO A 100 -0.16 -1.03 -2.61
C PRO A 100 -0.25 -1.71 -1.25
N GLY A 101 -0.34 -3.03 -1.22
CA GLY A 101 -0.47 -3.86 -0.03
C GLY A 101 0.68 -4.86 0.05
N ILE A 102 1.32 -4.97 1.22
CA ILE A 102 2.43 -5.90 1.46
C ILE A 102 1.99 -6.80 2.60
N GLN A 103 1.97 -8.10 2.35
CA GLN A 103 1.63 -9.15 3.31
C GLN A 103 2.75 -10.19 3.32
N LEU A 104 3.96 -9.74 3.64
CA LEU A 104 5.15 -10.60 3.66
C LEU A 104 5.28 -11.28 5.03
N THR A 105 5.33 -12.61 5.04
CA THR A 105 5.63 -13.41 6.23
C THR A 105 6.81 -14.31 5.92
N ILE A 106 7.94 -14.10 6.60
CA ILE A 106 9.12 -14.95 6.47
C ILE A 106 9.58 -15.35 7.87
N SER A 107 9.59 -16.65 8.14
CA SER A 107 10.01 -17.20 9.45
C SER A 107 11.44 -17.74 9.42
N THR A 108 11.94 -18.08 8.24
CA THR A 108 13.29 -18.62 8.02
C THR A 108 13.76 -18.29 6.62
N ILE A 109 15.04 -17.99 6.47
CA ILE A 109 15.74 -17.89 5.18
C ILE A 109 16.88 -18.92 5.16
N SER A 110 17.40 -19.23 3.97
CA SER A 110 18.63 -20.02 3.86
C SER A 110 19.80 -19.26 4.47
N THR A 111 20.65 -19.93 5.24
CA THR A 111 21.85 -19.30 5.84
C THR A 111 23.04 -19.31 4.89
N GLY A 112 23.08 -20.22 3.92
CA GLY A 112 24.21 -20.42 3.01
C GLY A 112 23.95 -20.02 1.56
N SER A 113 22.77 -19.49 1.26
CA SER A 113 22.38 -19.08 -0.10
C SER A 113 21.33 -17.98 -0.05
N ASP A 114 21.09 -17.38 -1.20
CA ASP A 114 19.97 -16.48 -1.40
C ASP A 114 18.63 -17.20 -1.18
N THR A 115 17.66 -16.44 -0.70
CA THR A 115 16.25 -16.81 -0.65
C THR A 115 15.51 -15.92 -1.63
N SER A 116 14.92 -16.52 -2.67
CA SER A 116 14.09 -15.82 -3.66
C SER A 116 12.61 -15.96 -3.31
N ILE A 117 11.88 -14.85 -3.31
CA ILE A 117 10.44 -14.79 -3.05
C ILE A 117 9.78 -13.96 -4.14
N ALA A 118 8.83 -14.56 -4.86
CA ALA A 118 8.08 -13.86 -5.89
C ALA A 118 7.32 -12.66 -5.31
N LEU A 119 7.44 -11.48 -5.94
CA LEU A 119 6.76 -10.25 -5.51
C LEU A 119 5.24 -10.48 -5.42
N ALA A 120 4.66 -11.12 -6.42
CA ALA A 120 3.23 -11.43 -6.46
C ALA A 120 2.73 -12.34 -5.32
N SER A 121 3.62 -12.99 -4.55
CA SER A 121 3.20 -13.79 -3.39
C SER A 121 2.92 -12.96 -2.14
N PHE A 122 3.35 -11.70 -2.10
CA PHE A 122 3.21 -10.85 -0.92
C PHE A 122 2.86 -9.39 -1.24
N LEU A 123 3.03 -8.95 -2.48
CA LEU A 123 2.75 -7.60 -2.94
C LEU A 123 1.50 -7.63 -3.83
N ASN A 124 0.60 -6.69 -3.60
CA ASN A 124 -0.59 -6.49 -4.43
C ASN A 124 -0.79 -4.99 -4.62
N ASP A 125 -1.03 -4.57 -5.85
CA ASP A 125 -1.51 -3.24 -6.16
C ASP A 125 -2.88 -3.34 -6.84
N PRO A 126 -3.94 -2.75 -6.24
CA PRO A 126 -5.29 -2.79 -6.81
C PRO A 126 -5.51 -1.95 -8.08
N ASP A 127 -4.63 -1.01 -8.44
CA ASP A 127 -4.84 -0.14 -9.60
C ASP A 127 -3.70 -0.07 -10.63
N HIS A 128 -2.47 -0.48 -10.30
CA HIS A 128 -1.38 -0.66 -11.28
C HIS A 128 -0.81 -2.08 -11.30
N ASP A 129 -0.01 -2.37 -12.34
CA ASP A 129 0.73 -3.62 -12.42
C ASP A 129 1.91 -3.58 -11.43
N LEU A 130 2.27 -4.74 -10.85
CA LEU A 130 3.37 -4.82 -9.87
C LEU A 130 4.74 -4.35 -10.42
N SER A 131 4.91 -4.34 -11.75
CA SER A 131 6.12 -3.84 -12.41
C SER A 131 6.28 -2.33 -12.32
N ASP A 132 5.20 -1.59 -12.05
CA ASP A 132 5.22 -0.13 -11.98
C ASP A 132 5.68 0.33 -10.58
N LEU A 133 5.54 -0.53 -9.58
CA LEU A 133 5.90 -0.25 -8.19
C LEU A 133 7.41 -0.04 -8.00
N GLN A 134 7.77 1.03 -7.30
CA GLN A 134 9.11 1.27 -6.81
C GLN A 134 9.29 0.67 -5.41
N LEU A 135 10.18 -0.32 -5.29
CA LEU A 135 10.52 -0.93 -4.01
C LEU A 135 11.74 -0.27 -3.37
N SER A 136 11.67 0.01 -2.07
CA SER A 136 12.83 0.42 -1.27
C SER A 136 12.97 -0.41 0.00
N PHE A 137 14.24 -0.66 0.36
CA PHE A 137 14.63 -1.47 1.51
C PHE A 137 15.45 -0.64 2.50
N SER A 138 15.26 -0.88 3.80
CA SER A 138 16.02 -0.17 4.84
C SER A 138 16.16 -0.99 6.12
N GLN A 139 17.02 -0.55 7.05
CA GLN A 139 17.27 -1.22 8.33
C GLN A 139 17.69 -2.70 8.18
N GLU A 140 18.38 -3.02 7.09
CA GLU A 140 18.89 -4.35 6.79
C GLU A 140 19.93 -4.76 7.85
N THR A 141 19.53 -5.70 8.70
CA THR A 141 20.35 -6.19 9.81
C THR A 141 20.69 -7.65 9.54
N ASN A 142 21.99 -7.92 9.34
CA ASN A 142 22.54 -9.24 8.98
C ASN A 142 22.03 -9.81 7.64
N LEU A 143 21.47 -8.96 6.78
CA LEU A 143 20.96 -9.29 5.45
C LEU A 143 21.44 -8.27 4.42
N SER A 144 21.35 -8.68 3.15
CA SER A 144 21.21 -7.80 2.00
C SER A 144 19.91 -8.15 1.30
N VAL A 145 19.10 -7.16 0.95
CA VAL A 145 17.80 -7.33 0.30
C VAL A 145 17.79 -6.55 -1.01
N THR A 146 17.48 -7.24 -2.10
CA THR A 146 17.43 -6.65 -3.44
C THR A 146 16.22 -7.14 -4.21
N GLN A 147 15.73 -6.35 -5.16
CA GLN A 147 14.79 -6.83 -6.16
C GLN A 147 15.58 -7.32 -7.38
N GLN A 148 15.27 -8.52 -7.86
CA GLN A 148 15.81 -9.07 -9.10
C GLN A 148 14.65 -9.55 -9.98
N GLY A 149 14.27 -8.73 -10.97
CA GLY A 149 13.06 -8.98 -11.76
C GLY A 149 11.81 -8.99 -10.87
N ASP A 150 11.04 -10.06 -10.97
CA ASP A 150 9.79 -10.25 -10.21
C ASP A 150 10.01 -10.93 -8.85
N ASP A 151 11.26 -11.04 -8.40
CA ASP A 151 11.61 -11.67 -7.13
C ASP A 151 12.28 -10.66 -6.18
N LEU A 152 11.92 -10.79 -4.90
CA LEU A 152 12.71 -10.29 -3.77
C LEU A 152 13.80 -11.31 -3.44
N VAL A 153 15.06 -10.89 -3.48
CA VAL A 153 16.21 -11.71 -3.16
C VAL A 153 16.82 -11.26 -1.84
N ILE A 154 16.83 -12.18 -0.87
CA ILE A 154 17.36 -11.97 0.48
C ILE A 154 18.61 -12.82 0.67
N THR A 155 19.73 -12.17 0.97
CA THR A 155 21.04 -12.79 1.18
C THR A 155 21.52 -12.57 2.61
N PRO A 156 21.89 -13.62 3.38
CA PRO A 156 22.51 -13.45 4.69
C PRO A 156 23.87 -12.75 4.60
N VAL A 157 24.14 -11.82 5.53
CA VAL A 157 25.41 -11.09 5.61
C VAL A 157 25.98 -11.15 7.03
N PRO A 158 27.12 -11.83 7.27
CA PRO A 158 27.89 -12.61 6.29
C PRO A 158 27.14 -13.87 5.84
N LEU A 159 27.60 -14.47 4.74
CA LEU A 159 27.13 -15.80 4.35
C LEU A 159 27.37 -16.79 5.50
N ASN A 160 26.38 -17.62 5.80
CA ASN A 160 26.25 -18.47 6.99
C ASN A 160 25.89 -17.77 8.30
N TYR A 161 25.46 -16.49 8.26
CA TYR A 161 24.93 -15.82 9.44
C TYR A 161 23.78 -16.63 10.05
N GLN A 162 23.81 -16.81 11.38
CA GLN A 162 22.78 -17.46 12.16
C GLN A 162 22.37 -16.53 13.28
N GLY A 163 21.08 -16.15 13.29
CA GLY A 163 20.54 -15.28 14.32
C GLY A 163 19.37 -14.45 13.81
N PRO A 164 18.90 -13.49 14.63
CA PRO A 164 17.89 -12.53 14.23
C PRO A 164 18.39 -11.66 13.08
N ALA A 165 17.47 -11.40 12.17
CA ALA A 165 17.69 -10.56 11.01
C ALA A 165 16.44 -9.70 10.81
N SER A 166 16.57 -8.57 10.12
CA SER A 166 15.45 -7.67 9.86
C SER A 166 15.72 -6.78 8.67
N PHE A 167 14.65 -6.32 8.06
CA PHE A 167 14.65 -5.24 7.08
C PHE A 167 13.24 -4.64 7.04
N ASN A 168 13.14 -3.43 6.53
CA ASN A 168 11.87 -2.80 6.19
C ASN A 168 11.74 -2.76 4.68
N ILE A 169 10.51 -2.87 4.20
CA ILE A 169 10.17 -2.76 2.79
C ILE A 169 9.06 -1.72 2.61
N ARG A 170 9.20 -0.92 1.56
CA ARG A 170 8.20 0.05 1.11
C ARG A 170 7.93 -0.17 -0.37
N ALA A 171 6.67 -0.06 -0.76
CA ALA A 171 6.23 0.01 -2.14
C ALA A 171 5.53 1.35 -2.38
N GLU A 172 5.86 2.01 -3.48
CA GLU A 172 5.26 3.26 -3.94
C GLU A 172 4.90 3.15 -5.43
N ASP A 173 3.81 3.83 -5.80
CA ASP A 173 3.44 4.10 -7.19
C ASP A 173 4.23 5.29 -7.77
#